data_AF-A0A6G2CQP5-F1
#
_entry.id   AF-A0A6G2CQP5-F1
#
_cell.length_a   1.000
_cell.length_b   1.000
_cell.length_c   1.000
_cell.angle_alpha   90.00
_cell.angle_beta   90.00
_cell.angle_gamma   90.00
#
_symmetry.space_group_name_H-M   'P 1'
#
loop_
_entity.id
_entity.type
_entity.pdbx_description
1 polymer ?
#
loop_
_entity_poly.entity_id
_entity_poly.type
_entity_poly.pdbx_seq_one_letter_code
_entity_poly.pdbx_strand_id
1 'polypeptide(L)'
;MNAKVHPDAFSILMSHRPEYLKLYEAYDVDLVFSSHAHGRQFLFPLMGGLIGPNQGLFPLYTAGVHQIKSTSLEISRGIENSLILIRFYNQPELVLILLSSDPNFFQKNVRQYSTFLKKSSCNYF
;
A
#
# COMPACT_ATOMS: atom_id res chain seq x y z
N MET A 1 6.13 -20.20 -4.70
CA MET A 1 4.81 -20.34 -4.03
C MET A 1 4.11 -21.54 -4.66
N ASN A 2 3.60 -22.49 -3.87
CA ASN A 2 2.86 -23.68 -4.33
C ASN A 2 1.40 -23.64 -3.84
N ALA A 3 0.78 -22.46 -3.90
CA ALA A 3 -0.65 -22.33 -3.63
C ALA A 3 -1.41 -22.56 -4.93
N LYS A 4 -2.31 -23.56 -4.96
CA LYS A 4 -3.26 -23.71 -6.07
C LYS A 4 -4.31 -22.61 -5.93
N VAL A 5 -4.21 -21.57 -6.76
CA VAL A 5 -5.24 -20.53 -6.87
C VAL A 5 -6.25 -20.98 -7.92
N HIS A 6 -7.54 -20.84 -7.62
CA HIS A 6 -8.59 -21.12 -8.60
C HIS A 6 -8.51 -20.05 -9.71
N PRO A 7 -8.58 -20.41 -11.01
CA PRO A 7 -8.35 -19.47 -12.12
C PRO A 7 -9.24 -18.23 -12.08
N ASP A 8 -10.48 -18.37 -11.58
CA ASP A 8 -11.46 -17.29 -11.50
C ASP A 8 -11.52 -16.61 -10.11
N ALA A 9 -10.65 -16.98 -9.17
CA ALA A 9 -10.65 -16.39 -7.84
C ALA A 9 -9.79 -15.13 -7.79
N PHE A 10 -10.35 -14.07 -7.19
CA PHE A 10 -9.58 -12.87 -6.88
C PHE A 10 -8.51 -13.18 -5.83
N SER A 11 -7.25 -12.96 -6.19
CA SER A 11 -6.08 -13.33 -5.41
C SER A 11 -5.49 -12.13 -4.67
N ILE A 12 -5.23 -12.33 -3.38
CA ILE A 12 -4.64 -11.30 -2.51
C ILE A 12 -3.35 -11.85 -1.89
N LEU A 13 -2.25 -11.15 -2.09
CA LEU A 13 -0.95 -11.46 -1.51
C LEU A 13 -0.57 -10.41 -0.46
N MET A 14 -0.07 -10.85 0.69
CA MET A 14 0.59 -9.97 1.66
C MET A 14 2.09 -10.26 1.65
N SER A 15 2.91 -9.26 1.37
CA SER A 15 4.37 -9.40 1.29
C SER A 15 5.05 -8.10 1.68
N HIS A 16 6.08 -8.15 2.52
CA HIS A 16 6.89 -6.96 2.88
C HIS A 16 7.84 -6.46 1.77
N ARG A 17 7.79 -7.08 0.59
CA ARG A 17 8.78 -6.93 -0.48
C ARG A 17 8.16 -6.26 -1.70
N PRO A 18 8.02 -4.93 -1.74
CA PRO A 18 7.41 -4.25 -2.89
C PRO A 18 8.29 -4.31 -4.15
N GLU A 19 9.59 -4.57 -4.00
CA GLU A 19 10.55 -4.69 -5.12
C GLU A 19 10.26 -5.86 -6.07
N TYR A 20 9.42 -6.82 -5.66
CA TYR A 20 9.06 -7.99 -6.46
C TYR A 20 7.74 -7.84 -7.23
N LEU A 21 7.25 -6.62 -7.47
CA LEU A 21 6.03 -6.37 -8.23
C LEU A 21 5.95 -7.14 -9.56
N LYS A 22 7.03 -7.16 -10.34
CA LYS A 22 7.10 -7.94 -11.60
C LYS A 22 6.97 -9.45 -11.39
N LEU A 23 7.47 -9.97 -10.27
CA LEU A 23 7.31 -11.38 -9.94
C LEU A 23 5.86 -11.67 -9.60
N TYR A 24 5.21 -10.83 -8.80
CA TYR A 24 3.80 -11.01 -8.45
C TYR A 24 2.89 -10.98 -9.67
N GLU A 25 3.18 -10.10 -10.62
CA GLU A 25 2.51 -10.07 -11.92
C GLU A 25 2.71 -11.36 -12.72
N ALA A 26 3.92 -11.91 -12.76
CA ALA A 26 4.18 -13.20 -13.42
C ALA A 26 3.46 -14.40 -12.79
N TYR A 27 2.91 -14.24 -11.57
CA TYR A 27 2.08 -15.24 -10.90
C TYR A 27 0.58 -14.89 -10.93
N ASP A 28 0.16 -13.91 -11.74
CA ASP A 28 -1.22 -13.47 -11.91
C ASP A 28 -1.89 -13.08 -10.57
N VAL A 29 -1.14 -12.43 -9.67
CA VAL A 29 -1.71 -11.92 -8.43
C VAL A 29 -2.49 -10.63 -8.69
N ASP A 30 -3.75 -10.53 -8.24
CA ASP A 30 -4.59 -9.36 -8.52
C ASP A 30 -4.25 -8.17 -7.61
N LEU A 31 -4.10 -8.43 -6.30
CA LEU A 31 -3.84 -7.41 -5.30
C LEU A 31 -2.73 -7.84 -4.34
N VAL A 32 -1.70 -7.01 -4.22
CA VAL A 32 -0.59 -7.20 -3.30
C VAL A 32 -0.60 -6.09 -2.26
N PHE A 33 -0.57 -6.47 -1.00
CA PHE A 33 -0.33 -5.56 0.11
C PHE A 33 1.13 -5.67 0.54
N SER A 34 1.79 -4.52 0.58
CA SER A 34 3.11 -4.41 1.17
C SER A 34 3.13 -3.30 2.21
N SER A 35 3.93 -3.51 3.24
CA SER A 35 4.55 -2.40 3.95
C SER A 35 5.99 -2.33 3.51
N HIS A 36 6.53 -1.12 3.35
CA HIS A 36 7.97 -0.96 3.24
C HIS A 36 8.49 -0.61 4.64
N ALA A 37 8.99 -1.62 5.33
CA ALA A 37 9.51 -1.44 6.67
C ALA A 37 10.66 -0.41 6.63
N HIS A 38 10.51 0.67 7.40
CA HIS A 38 11.58 1.63 7.74
C HIS A 38 12.04 2.62 6.65
N GLY A 39 11.40 2.68 5.48
CA GLY A 39 11.90 3.49 4.36
C GLY A 39 11.91 5.01 4.54
N ARG A 40 11.26 5.59 5.56
CA ARG A 40 11.17 7.06 5.72
C ARG A 40 10.99 7.47 7.20
N GLN A 41 12.01 7.32 8.04
CA GLN A 41 12.08 8.15 9.26
C GLN A 41 12.36 9.62 8.88
N PHE A 42 13.00 9.84 7.73
CA PHE A 42 13.23 11.14 7.10
C PHE A 42 12.82 11.09 5.62
N LEU A 43 11.74 11.78 5.28
CA LEU A 43 11.42 12.15 3.90
C LEU A 43 11.99 13.57 3.69
N PHE A 44 13.04 13.72 2.87
CA PHE A 44 13.62 15.05 2.64
C PHE A 44 12.66 15.87 1.78
N PRO A 45 12.36 17.13 2.12
CA PRO A 45 11.52 17.98 1.28
C PRO A 45 12.13 18.04 -0.12
N LEU A 46 11.31 17.75 -1.14
CA LEU A 46 11.62 17.76 -2.58
C LEU A 46 12.28 16.51 -3.20
N MET A 47 12.95 15.62 -2.46
CA MET A 47 13.71 14.51 -3.06
C MET A 47 13.20 13.08 -2.77
N GLY A 48 12.15 12.92 -1.96
CA GLY A 48 11.65 11.59 -1.64
C GLY A 48 12.48 10.87 -0.56
N GLY A 49 12.28 9.56 -0.42
CA GLY A 49 13.10 8.73 0.48
C GLY A 49 14.50 8.60 -0.11
N LEU A 50 15.54 8.78 0.70
CA LEU A 50 16.92 8.70 0.21
C LEU A 50 17.39 7.27 -0.01
N ILE A 51 16.99 6.33 0.86
CA ILE A 51 17.43 4.93 0.83
C ILE A 51 16.22 4.03 1.13
N GLY A 52 15.97 3.02 0.29
CA GLY A 52 14.99 1.98 0.55
C GLY A 52 15.68 0.62 0.76
N PRO A 53 15.31 -0.18 1.80
CA PRO A 53 15.80 -1.54 1.92
C PRO A 53 15.58 -2.32 0.62
N ASN A 54 16.67 -2.88 0.07
CA ASN A 54 16.70 -3.64 -1.19
C ASN A 54 16.34 -2.87 -2.48
N GLN A 55 16.18 -1.55 -2.42
CA GLN A 55 15.95 -0.69 -3.61
C GLN A 55 17.10 0.29 -3.89
N GLY A 56 18.01 0.50 -2.93
CA GLY A 56 19.13 1.41 -3.09
C GLY A 56 18.75 2.87 -2.87
N LEU A 57 19.43 3.78 -3.57
CA LEU A 57 19.18 5.23 -3.51
C LEU A 57 17.93 5.59 -4.34
N PHE A 58 17.11 6.50 -3.83
CA PHE A 58 15.85 6.93 -4.48
C PHE A 58 14.90 5.77 -4.81
N PRO A 59 14.43 5.01 -3.81
CA PRO A 59 13.50 3.90 -4.00
C PRO A 59 12.24 4.33 -4.78
N LEU A 60 11.90 3.54 -5.80
CA LEU A 60 10.71 3.71 -6.63
C LEU A 60 9.43 3.30 -5.90
N TYR A 61 9.51 2.28 -5.05
CA TYR A 61 8.36 1.67 -4.37
C TYR A 61 8.37 2.03 -2.89
N THR A 62 7.74 3.16 -2.53
CA THR A 62 7.79 3.70 -1.16
C THR A 62 6.45 3.85 -0.46
N ALA A 63 5.38 4.14 -1.21
CA ALA A 63 4.02 4.31 -0.70
C ALA A 63 3.01 4.31 -1.86
N GLY A 64 1.74 4.10 -1.54
CA GLY A 64 0.61 4.20 -2.46
C GLY A 64 0.44 3.00 -3.41
N VAL A 65 -0.48 3.17 -4.37
CA VAL A 65 -0.83 2.14 -5.36
C VAL A 65 0.13 2.18 -6.54
N HIS A 66 0.72 1.04 -6.87
CA HIS A 66 1.53 0.79 -8.06
C HIS A 66 0.86 -0.31 -8.88
N GLN A 67 0.78 -0.18 -10.20
CA GLN A 67 0.09 -1.16 -11.04
C GLN A 67 0.99 -1.62 -12.18
N ILE A 68 1.01 -2.93 -12.41
CA ILE A 68 1.56 -3.55 -13.64
C ILE A 68 0.50 -4.51 -14.16
N LYS A 69 0.02 -4.25 -15.39
CA LYS A 69 -1.08 -5.00 -16.01
C LYS A 69 -2.29 -5.10 -15.06
N SER A 70 -2.73 -6.31 -14.71
CA SER A 70 -3.83 -6.59 -13.78
C SER A 70 -3.41 -6.52 -12.30
N THR A 71 -2.12 -6.65 -11.98
CA THR A 71 -1.63 -6.66 -10.62
C THR A 71 -1.52 -5.26 -10.03
N SER A 72 -2.21 -5.04 -8.92
CA SER A 72 -2.12 -3.82 -8.11
C SER A 72 -1.32 -4.09 -6.85
N LEU A 73 -0.33 -3.26 -6.54
CA LEU A 73 0.47 -3.29 -5.32
C LEU A 73 0.18 -2.05 -4.51
N GLU A 74 -0.39 -2.23 -3.33
CA GLU A 74 -0.60 -1.17 -2.37
C GLU A 74 0.50 -1.18 -1.31
N ILE A 75 1.23 -0.07 -1.21
CA ILE A 75 2.33 0.09 -0.26
C ILE A 75 1.89 1.04 0.85
N SER A 76 1.61 0.50 2.03
CA SER A 76 1.29 1.29 3.22
C SER A 76 2.55 1.80 3.91
N ARG A 77 2.51 3.03 4.42
CA ARG A 77 3.52 3.60 5.35
C ARG A 77 3.46 3.03 6.76
N GLY A 78 2.48 2.17 7.05
CA GLY A 78 2.31 1.49 8.33
C GLY A 78 1.85 2.41 9.46
N ILE A 79 1.30 1.80 10.50
CA ILE A 79 0.78 2.48 11.70
C ILE A 79 1.82 2.46 12.84
N GLU A 80 2.67 1.43 12.86
CA GLU A 80 3.62 1.19 13.94
C GLU A 80 4.76 2.22 13.96
N ASN A 81 5.14 2.65 15.15
CA ASN A 81 6.36 3.41 15.36
C ASN A 81 7.46 2.40 15.73
N SER A 82 8.47 2.26 14.88
CA SER A 82 9.70 1.55 15.23
C SER A 82 10.34 2.18 16.49
N LEU A 83 11.34 1.51 17.09
CA LEU A 83 12.11 1.96 18.28
C LEU A 83 12.57 3.43 18.29
N ILE A 84 12.63 4.10 17.14
CA ILE A 84 12.96 5.52 16.98
C ILE A 84 11.65 6.32 16.87
N LEU A 85 11.43 7.18 17.86
CA LEU A 85 10.16 7.86 18.16
C LEU A 85 9.69 8.94 17.17
N ILE A 86 10.48 9.32 16.16
CA ILE A 86 10.18 10.51 15.34
C ILE A 86 10.13 10.17 13.85
N ARG A 87 8.96 10.43 13.24
CA ARG A 87 8.71 10.38 11.79
C ARG A 87 8.73 11.81 11.23
N PHE A 88 9.73 12.16 10.41
CA PHE A 88 9.75 13.44 9.68
C PHE A 88 9.15 13.28 8.29
N TYR A 89 8.07 14.01 8.00
CA TYR A 89 7.34 14.01 6.72
C TYR A 89 6.83 12.63 6.27
N ASN A 90 6.70 11.66 7.18
CA ASN A 90 6.17 10.32 6.90
C ASN A 90 5.07 9.91 7.88
N GLN A 91 3.90 10.54 7.75
CA GLN A 91 2.75 10.30 8.63
C GLN A 91 2.32 8.81 8.62
N PRO A 92 1.89 8.26 9.78
CA PRO A 92 1.25 6.95 9.84
C PRO A 92 0.08 6.84 8.87
N GLU A 93 -0.14 5.64 8.34
CA GLU A 93 -1.15 5.40 7.32
C GLU A 93 -1.94 4.13 7.60
N LEU A 94 -3.26 4.27 7.61
CA LEU A 94 -4.22 3.17 7.62
C LEU A 94 -4.86 3.09 6.24
N VAL A 95 -4.66 1.97 5.55
CA VAL A 95 -5.24 1.74 4.23
C VAL A 95 -6.57 1.01 4.37
N LEU A 96 -7.62 1.55 3.76
CA LEU A 96 -8.93 0.91 3.64
C LEU A 96 -9.13 0.46 2.19
N ILE A 97 -9.22 -0.85 1.97
CA ILE A 97 -9.57 -1.42 0.67
C ILE A 97 -10.97 -2.01 0.73
N LEU A 98 -11.79 -1.63 -0.25
CA LEU A 98 -13.14 -2.11 -0.44
C LEU A 98 -13.17 -3.02 -1.67
N LEU A 99 -13.46 -4.29 -1.44
CA LEU A 99 -13.64 -5.28 -2.52
C LEU A 99 -15.14 -5.47 -2.74
N SER A 100 -15.56 -5.38 -4.00
CA SER A 100 -16.94 -5.62 -4.38
C SER A 100 -17.00 -6.25 -5.76
N SER A 101 -17.89 -7.23 -5.92
CA SER A 101 -18.28 -7.77 -7.23
C SER A 101 -19.36 -6.92 -7.91
N ASP A 102 -19.97 -5.96 -7.20
CA ASP A 102 -20.95 -5.03 -7.75
C ASP A 102 -20.24 -3.79 -8.32
N PRO A 103 -20.26 -3.57 -9.65
CA PRO A 103 -19.63 -2.40 -10.26
C PRO A 103 -20.25 -1.08 -9.79
N ASN A 104 -21.46 -1.10 -9.22
CA ASN A 104 -22.17 0.08 -8.72
C ASN A 104 -22.02 0.27 -7.20
N PHE A 105 -21.17 -0.52 -6.53
CA PHE A 105 -21.03 -0.51 -5.07
C PHE A 105 -20.73 0.88 -4.50
N PHE A 106 -19.77 1.61 -5.10
CA PHE A 106 -19.39 2.94 -4.63
C PHE A 106 -20.53 3.95 -4.78
N GLN A 107 -21.26 3.94 -5.90
CA GLN A 107 -22.36 4.87 -6.11
C GLN A 107 -23.50 4.64 -5.11
N LYS A 108 -23.81 3.37 -4.80
CA LYS A 108 -24.84 3.01 -3.82
C LYS A 108 -24.48 3.43 -2.39
N ASN A 109 -23.19 3.45 -2.05
CA ASN A 109 -22.74 3.58 -0.65
C ASN A 109 -21.90 4.84 -0.38
N VAL A 110 -21.75 5.74 -1.36
CA VAL A 110 -20.88 6.93 -1.27
C VAL A 110 -21.18 7.81 -0.04
N ARG A 111 -22.46 7.89 0.37
CA ARG A 111 -22.88 8.72 1.50
C ARG A 111 -22.41 8.17 2.84
N GLN A 112 -22.36 6.84 2.98
CA GLN A 112 -21.86 6.16 4.16
C GLN A 112 -20.33 6.33 4.29
N TYR A 113 -19.59 6.16 3.20
CA TYR A 113 -18.12 6.28 3.21
C TYR A 113 -17.60 7.71 3.30
N SER A 114 -18.29 8.68 2.69
CA SER A 114 -17.92 10.10 2.84
C SER A 114 -18.03 10.58 4.29
N THR A 115 -18.95 10.01 5.08
CA THR A 115 -19.07 10.28 6.52
C THR A 115 -17.91 9.65 7.30
N PHE A 116 -17.49 8.43 6.95
CA PHE A 116 -16.33 7.77 7.55
C PHE A 116 -15.03 8.52 7.26
N LEU A 117 -14.78 8.89 5.99
CA LEU A 117 -13.55 9.59 5.56
C LEU A 117 -13.41 11.00 6.17
N LYS A 118 -14.53 11.73 6.35
CA LYS A 118 -14.53 13.03 7.06
C LYS A 118 -14.22 12.91 8.55
N LYS A 119 -14.45 11.74 9.16
CA LYS A 119 -14.22 11.50 10.59
C LYS A 119 -12.80 10.99 10.88
N SER A 120 -12.17 10.34 9.90
CA SER A 120 -10.77 9.89 9.98
C SER A 120 -9.73 10.98 9.70
N SER A 121 -10.12 12.14 9.17
CA SER A 121 -9.24 13.31 8.98
C SER A 121 -8.97 14.09 10.28
N CYS A 122 -8.97 13.43 11.44
CA CYS A 122 -8.47 14.03 12.67
C CYS A 122 -6.98 14.33 12.49
N ASN A 123 -6.67 15.63 12.41
CA ASN A 123 -5.32 16.16 12.32
C ASN A 123 -4.53 15.77 13.58
N TYR A 124 -3.67 14.76 13.48
CA TYR A 124 -2.61 14.54 14.45
C TYR A 124 -1.45 15.44 14.04
N PHE A 125 -1.33 16.57 14.73
CA PHE A 125 -0.11 17.38 14.78
C PHE A 125 0.97 16.65 15.56
#